data_AF-A0A7X5IKY5-F1
#
_entry.id   AF-A0A7X5IKY5-F1
#
_cell.length_a   1.000
_cell.length_b   1.000
_cell.length_c   1.000
_cell.angle_alpha   90.00
_cell.angle_beta   90.00
_cell.angle_gamma   90.00
#
_symmetry.space_group_name_H-M   'P 1'
#
loop_
_entity.id
_entity.type
_entity.pdbx_description
1 polymer ?
#
loop_
_entity_poly.entity_id
_entity_poly.type
_entity_poly.pdbx_seq_one_letter_code
_entity_poly.pdbx_strand_id
1 'polypeptide(L)'
;MKNIGIVCEGPTDFVLLKGIVDVITGEDNHYLALQPEDNLAGEYGNGWKGVWKWCTDHSEILESFMKDISPRLDMIIVQMDGDVSRKEKEVHCLCDKTACEWKDKINPLMCEYVKRDDCPVKLPCETHEENIQGHIDHLTQLISSWLKHEDGICIVIPCDSTDTWVAAAYDKLPDVEMIEDPWMSIISKGKAYHGVRIPGHKKGLRIYRQFVKQVCDNWENVKRLCISARQFENQVRLCKQRDI
;
A
#
# COMPACT_ATOMS: atom_id res chain seq x y z
N MET A 1 -1.52 -0.26 -23.80
CA MET A 1 -0.85 0.76 -22.99
C MET A 1 -1.93 1.52 -22.26
N LYS A 2 -1.86 1.54 -20.93
CA LYS A 2 -2.84 2.23 -20.07
C LYS A 2 -2.24 3.46 -19.41
N ASN A 3 -3.10 4.39 -19.00
CA ASN A 3 -2.78 5.50 -18.13
C ASN A 3 -3.20 5.15 -16.70
N ILE A 4 -2.21 4.96 -15.83
CA ILE A 4 -2.39 4.44 -14.48
C ILE A 4 -1.99 5.52 -13.47
N GLY A 5 -2.92 5.94 -12.63
CA GLY A 5 -2.63 6.77 -11.47
C GLY A 5 -2.15 5.90 -10.32
N ILE A 6 -1.13 6.34 -9.56
CA ILE A 6 -0.68 5.65 -8.35
C ILE A 6 -0.73 6.61 -7.16
N VAL A 7 -1.43 6.15 -6.12
CA VAL A 7 -1.50 6.75 -4.78
C VAL A 7 -0.83 5.75 -3.85
N CYS A 8 0.29 6.09 -3.25
CA CYS A 8 1.07 5.20 -2.39
C CYS A 8 1.74 5.96 -1.25
N GLU A 9 2.25 5.25 -0.26
CA GLU A 9 2.86 5.88 0.92
C GLU A 9 4.17 6.60 0.62
N GLY A 10 4.95 6.06 -0.31
CA GLY A 10 6.32 6.50 -0.53
C GLY A 10 6.80 6.36 -1.97
N PRO A 11 7.84 7.13 -2.36
CA PRO A 11 8.42 7.05 -3.71
C PRO A 11 9.03 5.68 -4.04
N THR A 12 9.41 4.91 -3.01
CA THR A 12 9.91 3.53 -3.16
C THR A 12 8.82 2.59 -3.66
N ASP A 13 7.62 2.74 -3.13
CA ASP A 13 6.46 1.90 -3.46
C ASP A 13 6.00 2.22 -4.88
N PHE A 14 5.95 3.51 -5.24
CA PHE A 14 5.68 3.96 -6.60
C PHE A 14 6.53 3.25 -7.66
N VAL A 15 7.86 3.26 -7.48
CA VAL A 15 8.77 2.67 -8.49
C VAL A 15 8.67 1.15 -8.57
N LEU A 16 8.35 0.50 -7.45
CA LEU A 16 8.18 -0.95 -7.41
C LEU A 16 6.85 -1.36 -8.07
N LEU A 17 5.75 -0.70 -7.70
CA LEU A 17 4.42 -0.95 -8.25
C LEU A 17 4.40 -0.77 -9.76
N LYS A 18 5.03 0.29 -10.29
CA LYS A 18 5.18 0.50 -11.73
C LYS A 18 5.76 -0.75 -12.43
N GLY A 19 6.91 -1.24 -11.95
CA GLY A 19 7.56 -2.39 -12.58
C GLY A 19 6.73 -3.67 -12.49
N ILE A 20 6.05 -3.88 -11.36
CA ILE A 20 5.18 -5.05 -11.18
C ILE A 20 3.95 -4.98 -12.09
N VAL A 21 3.33 -3.81 -12.22
CA VAL A 21 2.14 -3.63 -13.07
C VAL A 21 2.48 -3.87 -14.54
N ASP A 22 3.61 -3.36 -15.04
CA ASP A 22 4.05 -3.64 -16.41
C ASP A 22 4.24 -5.15 -16.67
N VAL A 23 4.75 -5.90 -15.68
CA VAL A 23 4.83 -7.37 -15.73
C VAL A 23 3.44 -8.01 -15.78
N ILE A 24 2.50 -7.57 -14.94
CA ILE A 24 1.15 -8.13 -14.89
C ILE A 24 0.37 -7.83 -16.18
N THR A 25 0.49 -6.61 -16.71
CA THR A 25 -0.24 -6.20 -17.92
C THR A 25 0.39 -6.75 -19.19
N GLY A 26 1.69 -7.03 -19.17
CA GLY A 26 2.50 -7.48 -20.31
C GLY A 26 2.85 -6.35 -21.29
N GLU A 27 2.83 -5.11 -20.82
CA GLU A 27 3.07 -3.91 -21.64
C GLU A 27 3.62 -2.77 -20.78
N ASP A 28 4.36 -1.85 -21.41
CA ASP A 28 4.83 -0.63 -20.78
C ASP A 28 3.68 0.39 -20.66
N ASN A 29 3.21 0.65 -19.44
CA ASN A 29 2.13 1.60 -19.19
C ASN A 29 2.64 3.03 -18.96
N HIS A 30 1.73 3.99 -19.09
CA HIS A 30 1.95 5.37 -18.66
C HIS A 30 1.52 5.54 -17.19
N TYR A 31 2.36 6.16 -16.37
CA TYR A 31 2.13 6.29 -14.93
C TYR A 31 2.11 7.74 -14.50
N LEU A 32 1.13 8.09 -13.66
CA LEU A 32 1.05 9.36 -12.98
C LEU A 32 1.16 9.15 -11.47
N ALA A 33 2.15 9.79 -10.84
CA ALA A 33 2.23 9.85 -9.38
C ALA A 33 1.15 10.83 -8.90
N LEU A 34 0.06 10.28 -8.36
CA LEU A 34 -1.02 11.05 -7.74
C LEU A 34 -0.67 11.38 -6.29
N GLN A 35 0.01 10.46 -5.61
CA GLN A 35 0.55 10.59 -4.26
C GLN A 35 1.65 9.52 -4.08
N PRO A 36 2.82 9.81 -3.49
CA PRO A 36 3.25 11.12 -2.98
C PRO A 36 3.54 12.13 -4.10
N GLU A 37 3.32 13.41 -3.80
CA GLU A 37 3.79 14.50 -4.65
C GLU A 37 5.32 14.62 -4.63
N ASP A 38 5.93 15.05 -5.74
CA ASP A 38 7.40 15.16 -5.89
C ASP A 38 8.06 16.18 -4.93
N ASN A 39 7.26 17.04 -4.29
CA ASN A 39 7.75 18.17 -3.51
C ASN A 39 7.54 17.93 -2.01
N LEU A 40 8.56 18.27 -1.19
CA LEU A 40 8.47 18.29 0.29
C LEU A 40 7.39 19.26 0.84
N ALA A 41 6.77 20.05 -0.03
CA ALA A 41 5.65 20.95 0.26
C ALA A 41 4.29 20.40 -0.22
N GLY A 42 4.24 19.14 -0.63
CA GLY A 42 3.01 18.52 -1.15
C GLY A 42 1.87 18.63 -0.16
N GLU A 43 0.65 18.78 -0.68
CA GLU A 43 -0.54 19.10 0.12
C GLU A 43 -0.84 18.00 1.16
N TYR A 44 -0.39 16.77 0.87
CA TYR A 44 -0.72 15.55 1.59
C TYR A 44 0.42 14.99 2.47
N GLY A 45 1.66 15.47 2.31
CA GLY A 45 2.84 14.87 2.98
C GLY A 45 3.18 13.46 2.46
N ASN A 46 4.00 12.70 3.19
CA ASN A 46 4.35 11.30 2.88
C ASN A 46 3.72 10.33 3.91
N GLY A 47 3.64 9.05 3.56
CA GLY A 47 3.10 7.97 4.40
C GLY A 47 1.60 7.78 4.25
N TRP A 48 1.05 6.83 5.00
CA TRP A 48 -0.36 6.44 4.96
C TRP A 48 -1.36 7.60 5.17
N LYS A 49 -1.00 8.62 5.96
CA LYS A 49 -1.85 9.82 6.16
C LYS A 49 -2.03 10.63 4.87
N GLY A 50 -1.02 10.63 3.99
CA GLY A 50 -1.12 11.26 2.68
C GLY A 50 -2.01 10.45 1.72
N VAL A 51 -1.93 9.12 1.78
CA VAL A 51 -2.85 8.22 1.05
C VAL A 51 -4.29 8.47 1.49
N TRP A 52 -4.54 8.51 2.79
CA TRP A 52 -5.84 8.84 3.36
C TRP A 52 -6.37 10.19 2.85
N LYS A 53 -5.58 11.26 2.99
CA LYS A 53 -6.01 12.61 2.63
C LYS A 53 -6.34 12.70 1.14
N TRP A 54 -5.53 12.07 0.29
CA TRP A 54 -5.81 11.97 -1.13
C TRP A 54 -7.15 11.27 -1.39
N CYS A 55 -7.39 10.11 -0.76
CA CYS A 55 -8.64 9.36 -0.93
C CYS A 55 -9.87 10.19 -0.51
N THR A 56 -9.80 10.87 0.63
CA THR A 56 -10.94 11.68 1.11
C THR A 56 -11.22 12.88 0.24
N ASP A 57 -10.17 13.59 -0.20
CA ASP A 57 -10.31 14.81 -0.99
C ASP A 57 -10.85 14.53 -2.40
N HIS A 58 -10.58 13.33 -2.93
CA HIS A 58 -11.02 12.92 -4.26
C HIS A 58 -12.30 12.08 -4.25
N SER A 59 -12.78 11.61 -3.08
CA SER A 59 -13.93 10.70 -2.96
C SER A 59 -15.18 11.12 -3.75
N GLU A 60 -15.62 12.38 -3.59
CA GLU A 60 -16.84 12.90 -4.24
C GLU A 60 -16.65 13.27 -5.72
N ILE A 61 -15.39 13.35 -6.19
CA ILE A 61 -15.04 13.79 -7.55
C ILE A 61 -14.26 12.74 -8.35
N LEU A 62 -14.13 11.51 -7.84
CA LEU A 62 -13.19 10.52 -8.35
C LEU A 62 -13.45 10.19 -9.84
N GLU A 63 -14.72 10.04 -10.20
CA GLU A 63 -15.12 9.71 -11.57
C GLU A 63 -14.77 10.86 -12.55
N SER A 64 -15.08 12.11 -12.19
CA SER A 64 -14.72 13.26 -13.03
C SER A 64 -13.21 13.48 -13.04
N PHE A 65 -12.54 13.32 -11.90
CA PHE A 65 -11.09 13.40 -11.79
C PHE A 65 -10.39 12.44 -12.76
N MET A 66 -10.77 11.17 -12.78
CA MET A 66 -10.20 10.17 -13.70
C MET A 66 -10.44 10.51 -15.17
N LYS A 67 -11.59 11.12 -15.51
CA LYS A 67 -11.96 11.53 -16.87
C LYS A 67 -11.25 12.80 -17.34
N ASP A 68 -11.14 13.79 -16.46
CA ASP A 68 -10.74 15.15 -16.79
C ASP A 68 -9.22 15.37 -16.72
N ILE A 69 -8.51 14.54 -15.94
CA ILE A 69 -7.05 14.59 -15.90
C ILE A 69 -6.44 14.17 -17.25
N SER A 70 -5.30 14.78 -17.60
CA SER A 70 -4.61 14.51 -18.87
C SER A 70 -3.25 13.84 -18.62
N PRO A 71 -3.00 12.63 -19.15
CA PRO A 71 -3.95 11.81 -19.91
C PRO A 71 -5.05 11.22 -19.01
N ARG A 72 -6.22 10.94 -19.60
CA ARG A 72 -7.35 10.29 -18.92
C ARG A 72 -6.89 8.97 -18.29
N LEU A 73 -7.23 8.73 -17.03
CA LEU A 73 -6.84 7.52 -16.32
C LEU A 73 -7.79 6.36 -16.64
N ASP A 74 -7.20 5.19 -16.90
CA ASP A 74 -7.92 3.93 -17.07
C ASP A 74 -8.11 3.23 -15.72
N MET A 75 -7.17 3.43 -14.78
CA MET A 75 -7.28 2.92 -13.42
C MET A 75 -6.44 3.74 -12.43
N ILE A 76 -6.78 3.64 -11.16
CA ILE A 76 -5.98 4.15 -10.05
C ILE A 76 -5.60 2.98 -9.14
N ILE A 77 -4.31 2.92 -8.81
CA ILE A 77 -3.77 2.02 -7.80
C ILE A 77 -3.63 2.79 -6.50
N VAL A 78 -4.22 2.27 -5.42
CA VAL A 78 -4.10 2.84 -4.07
C VAL A 78 -3.38 1.83 -3.18
N GLN A 79 -2.20 2.19 -2.72
CA GLN A 79 -1.34 1.36 -1.89
C GLN A 79 -1.21 1.94 -0.49
N MET A 80 -1.33 1.06 0.51
CA MET A 80 -1.05 1.35 1.92
C MET A 80 -0.38 0.12 2.55
N ASP A 81 0.62 0.34 3.38
CA ASP A 81 1.37 -0.72 4.06
C ASP A 81 0.48 -1.42 5.10
N GLY A 82 0.65 -2.73 5.23
CA GLY A 82 -0.16 -3.56 6.12
C GLY A 82 0.14 -3.33 7.60
N ASP A 83 1.36 -2.89 7.91
CA ASP A 83 1.81 -2.60 9.28
C ASP A 83 1.06 -1.45 9.95
N VAL A 84 0.49 -0.54 9.14
CA VAL A 84 -0.39 0.55 9.57
C VAL A 84 -1.50 0.03 10.48
N SER A 85 -2.11 -1.12 10.13
CA SER A 85 -3.19 -1.74 10.93
C SER A 85 -2.74 -2.24 12.32
N ARG A 86 -1.43 -2.45 12.52
CA ARG A 86 -0.85 -2.93 13.79
C ARG A 86 -0.30 -1.78 14.64
N LYS A 87 0.12 -0.68 14.00
CA LYS A 87 0.87 0.41 14.66
C LYS A 87 0.04 1.66 14.91
N GLU A 88 -0.97 1.93 14.10
CA GLU A 88 -1.62 3.23 14.06
C GLU A 88 -3.04 3.14 14.64
N LYS A 89 -3.28 3.76 15.80
CA LYS A 89 -4.59 3.72 16.47
C LYS A 89 -5.65 4.41 15.63
N GLU A 90 -5.27 5.37 14.79
CA GLU A 90 -6.17 6.06 13.88
C GLU A 90 -6.77 5.16 12.78
N VAL A 91 -6.17 4.01 12.47
CA VAL A 91 -6.73 3.06 11.48
C VAL A 91 -7.38 1.85 12.15
N HIS A 92 -7.76 1.99 13.42
CA HIS A 92 -8.32 0.87 14.17
C HIS A 92 -9.55 0.27 13.50
N CYS A 93 -9.82 -1.00 13.79
CA CYS A 93 -11.03 -1.65 13.30
C CYS A 93 -12.30 -1.00 13.86
N LEU A 94 -13.33 -0.87 13.02
CA LEU A 94 -14.65 -0.33 13.36
C LEU A 94 -15.61 -1.40 13.92
N CYS A 95 -15.08 -2.52 14.43
CA CYS A 95 -15.89 -3.58 15.00
C CYS A 95 -16.69 -3.14 16.23
N ASP A 96 -17.84 -3.75 16.48
CA ASP A 96 -18.72 -3.43 17.63
C ASP A 96 -18.04 -3.63 18.98
N LYS A 97 -16.96 -4.42 19.01
CA LYS A 97 -16.22 -4.76 20.21
C LYS A 97 -15.09 -3.77 20.52
N THR A 98 -14.79 -2.84 19.61
CA THR A 98 -13.84 -1.75 19.85
C THR A 98 -14.38 -0.84 20.97
N ALA A 99 -13.75 -0.91 22.15
CA ALA A 99 -14.15 -0.14 23.32
C ALA A 99 -13.66 1.31 23.21
N CYS A 100 -14.44 2.18 22.57
CA CYS A 100 -14.18 3.62 22.51
C CYS A 100 -15.50 4.39 22.49
N GLU A 101 -15.70 5.31 23.43
CA GLU A 101 -16.92 6.12 23.50
C GLU A 101 -17.07 7.10 22.32
N TRP A 102 -15.96 7.38 21.62
CA TRP A 102 -15.86 8.28 20.46
C TRP A 102 -15.94 7.54 19.12
N LYS A 103 -16.04 6.20 19.16
CA LYS A 103 -16.23 5.38 17.96
C LYS A 103 -17.44 5.89 17.16
N ASP A 104 -17.28 6.00 15.85
CA ASP A 104 -18.28 6.49 14.88
C ASP A 104 -18.76 7.95 15.10
N LYS A 105 -18.29 8.63 16.14
CA LYS A 105 -18.60 10.04 16.45
C LYS A 105 -17.51 10.99 15.99
N ILE A 106 -16.26 10.54 16.04
CA ILE A 106 -15.08 11.32 15.66
C ILE A 106 -14.28 10.50 14.66
N ASN A 107 -13.86 11.14 13.58
CA ASN A 107 -12.89 10.54 12.66
C ASN A 107 -11.59 10.27 13.45
N PRO A 108 -11.10 9.02 13.53
CA PRO A 108 -9.92 8.68 14.33
C PRO A 108 -8.68 9.52 14.01
N LEU A 109 -8.52 9.96 12.76
CA LEU A 109 -7.42 10.84 12.33
C LEU A 109 -7.50 12.27 12.88
N MET A 110 -8.71 12.70 13.23
CA MET A 110 -8.99 14.00 13.85
C MET A 110 -9.17 13.86 15.37
N CYS A 111 -8.98 12.67 15.93
CA CYS A 111 -9.22 12.39 17.34
C CYS A 111 -8.07 12.90 18.22
N GLU A 112 -8.34 13.94 19.01
CA GLU A 112 -7.37 14.50 19.97
C GLU A 112 -6.91 13.49 21.03
N TYR A 113 -7.73 12.49 21.37
CA TYR A 113 -7.37 11.44 22.32
C TYR A 113 -6.29 10.50 21.77
N VAL A 114 -6.29 10.23 20.46
CA VAL A 114 -5.20 9.48 19.83
C VAL A 114 -3.92 10.28 19.87
N LYS A 115 -3.98 11.58 19.56
CA LYS A 115 -2.80 12.49 19.60
C LYS A 115 -2.18 12.61 21.00
N ARG A 116 -2.97 12.45 22.06
CA ARG A 116 -2.53 12.48 23.46
C ARG A 116 -2.14 11.12 24.02
N ASP A 117 -2.24 10.06 23.23
CA ASP A 117 -2.07 8.66 23.63
C ASP A 117 -3.06 8.17 24.72
N ASP A 118 -4.19 8.88 24.87
CA ASP A 118 -5.27 8.55 25.81
C ASP A 118 -6.39 7.71 25.17
N CYS A 119 -6.24 7.32 23.90
CA CYS A 119 -7.23 6.52 23.19
C CYS A 119 -7.32 5.10 23.81
N PRO A 120 -8.53 4.65 24.23
CA PRO A 120 -8.72 3.35 24.88
C PRO A 120 -8.60 2.16 23.91
N VAL A 121 -8.53 2.44 22.61
CA VAL A 121 -8.39 1.42 21.57
C VAL A 121 -7.05 0.70 21.73
N LYS A 122 -7.11 -0.63 21.73
CA LYS A 122 -5.95 -1.52 21.67
C LYS A 122 -5.79 -2.04 20.25
N LEU A 123 -4.54 -2.19 19.84
CA LEU A 123 -4.14 -2.84 18.59
C LEU A 123 -3.26 -4.05 18.91
N PRO A 124 -3.38 -5.15 18.15
CA PRO A 124 -4.47 -5.44 17.22
C PRO A 124 -5.83 -5.59 17.92
N CYS A 125 -6.91 -5.60 17.13
CA CYS A 125 -8.26 -5.77 17.65
C CYS A 125 -8.47 -7.22 18.13
N GLU A 126 -8.84 -7.40 19.41
CA GLU A 126 -9.00 -8.73 20.04
C GLU A 126 -10.06 -9.64 19.39
N THR A 127 -10.89 -9.11 18.49
CA THR A 127 -12.03 -9.84 17.92
C THR A 127 -11.86 -10.28 16.48
N HIS A 128 -10.74 -9.93 15.84
CA HIS A 128 -10.41 -10.39 14.51
C HIS A 128 -9.25 -11.37 14.54
N GLU A 129 -9.25 -12.32 13.61
CA GLU A 129 -8.09 -13.19 13.43
C GLU A 129 -6.89 -12.33 13.05
N GLU A 130 -5.84 -12.40 13.87
CA GLU A 130 -4.53 -11.79 13.62
C GLU A 130 -3.76 -12.60 12.57
N ASN A 131 -4.35 -12.69 11.37
CA ASN A 131 -3.75 -13.34 10.22
C ASN A 131 -3.59 -12.34 9.07
N ILE A 132 -2.74 -12.71 8.11
CA ILE A 132 -2.40 -11.87 6.94
C ILE A 132 -3.66 -11.39 6.21
N GLN A 133 -4.62 -12.28 5.98
CA GLN A 133 -5.84 -11.95 5.24
C GLN A 133 -6.72 -10.95 6.00
N GLY A 134 -6.86 -11.10 7.31
CA GLY A 134 -7.62 -10.20 8.16
C GLY A 134 -7.08 -8.76 8.12
N HIS A 135 -5.75 -8.60 8.14
CA HIS A 135 -5.12 -7.29 7.99
C HIS A 135 -5.36 -6.67 6.61
N ILE A 136 -5.24 -7.46 5.54
CA ILE A 136 -5.49 -7.00 4.16
C ILE A 136 -6.96 -6.60 4.00
N ASP A 137 -7.90 -7.42 4.47
CA ASP A 137 -9.33 -7.16 4.34
C ASP A 137 -9.74 -5.90 5.10
N HIS A 138 -9.24 -5.73 6.33
CA HIS A 138 -9.49 -4.53 7.15
C HIS A 138 -9.03 -3.26 6.45
N LEU A 139 -7.78 -3.21 5.99
CA LEU A 139 -7.26 -2.01 5.32
C LEU A 139 -7.90 -1.77 3.95
N THR A 140 -8.27 -2.84 3.24
CA THR A 140 -9.03 -2.72 1.98
C THR A 140 -10.38 -2.08 2.21
N GLN A 141 -11.14 -2.56 3.20
CA GLN A 141 -12.45 -1.97 3.56
C GLN A 141 -12.30 -0.52 4.03
N LEU A 142 -11.24 -0.23 4.78
CA LEU A 142 -10.95 1.12 5.24
C LEU A 142 -10.71 2.09 4.07
N ILE A 143 -9.85 1.72 3.11
CA ILE A 143 -9.61 2.54 1.92
C ILE A 143 -10.88 2.68 1.07
N SER A 144 -11.64 1.60 0.87
CA SER A 144 -12.93 1.67 0.15
C SER A 144 -13.90 2.63 0.82
N SER A 145 -13.91 2.68 2.16
CA SER A 145 -14.76 3.61 2.91
C SER A 145 -14.38 5.09 2.69
N TRP A 146 -13.11 5.36 2.42
CA TRP A 146 -12.63 6.70 2.12
C TRP A 146 -13.00 7.14 0.71
N LEU A 147 -12.91 6.24 -0.27
CA LEU A 147 -13.17 6.55 -1.68
C LEU A 147 -14.64 6.56 -2.06
N LYS A 148 -15.48 5.75 -1.40
CA LYS A 148 -16.92 5.57 -1.71
C LYS A 148 -17.22 5.16 -3.17
N HIS A 149 -16.22 4.73 -3.92
CA HIS A 149 -16.30 4.33 -5.32
C HIS A 149 -15.28 3.22 -5.60
N GLU A 150 -15.72 2.15 -6.28
CA GLU A 150 -14.90 0.96 -6.52
C GLU A 150 -14.49 0.77 -7.99
N ASP A 151 -15.20 1.38 -8.93
CA ASP A 151 -14.90 1.19 -10.35
C ASP A 151 -13.59 1.88 -10.75
N GLY A 152 -12.72 1.14 -11.45
CA GLY A 152 -11.41 1.62 -11.88
C GLY A 152 -10.36 1.72 -10.76
N ILE A 153 -10.67 1.25 -9.54
CA ILE A 153 -9.75 1.30 -8.39
C ILE A 153 -9.16 -0.07 -8.11
N CYS A 154 -7.84 -0.13 -7.93
CA CYS A 154 -7.11 -1.30 -7.48
C CYS A 154 -6.45 -0.98 -6.12
N ILE A 155 -6.89 -1.65 -5.06
CA ILE A 155 -6.36 -1.47 -3.71
C ILE A 155 -5.27 -2.51 -3.46
N VAL A 156 -4.15 -2.07 -2.89
CA VAL A 156 -2.94 -2.88 -2.73
C VAL A 156 -2.44 -2.78 -1.30
N ILE A 157 -2.54 -3.89 -0.57
CA ILE A 157 -2.08 -3.99 0.81
C ILE A 157 -1.01 -5.10 0.89
N PRO A 158 0.29 -4.78 0.86
CA PRO A 158 1.32 -5.74 1.28
C PRO A 158 1.12 -6.10 2.76
N CYS A 159 1.51 -7.31 3.17
CA CYS A 159 1.25 -7.79 4.54
C CYS A 159 1.88 -6.92 5.66
N ASP A 160 3.13 -6.49 5.46
CA ASP A 160 3.79 -5.50 6.29
C ASP A 160 4.06 -4.25 5.45
N SER A 161 4.87 -4.40 4.40
CA SER A 161 5.21 -3.34 3.46
C SER A 161 5.65 -3.94 2.12
N THR A 162 5.85 -3.12 1.09
CA THR A 162 6.34 -3.64 -0.21
C THR A 162 7.74 -4.30 -0.12
N ASP A 163 8.48 -4.05 0.98
CA ASP A 163 9.74 -4.74 1.30
C ASP A 163 9.54 -6.26 1.46
N THR A 164 8.36 -6.71 1.89
CA THR A 164 8.01 -8.14 1.95
C THR A 164 8.15 -8.79 0.58
N TRP A 165 7.72 -8.11 -0.48
CA TRP A 165 7.81 -8.63 -1.85
C TRP A 165 9.25 -8.62 -2.38
N VAL A 166 10.04 -7.63 -1.96
CA VAL A 166 11.49 -7.62 -2.22
C VAL A 166 12.14 -8.83 -1.56
N ALA A 167 11.89 -9.08 -0.27
CA ALA A 167 12.42 -10.24 0.43
C ALA A 167 11.98 -11.56 -0.23
N ALA A 168 10.72 -11.69 -0.61
CA ALA A 168 10.17 -12.87 -1.28
C ALA A 168 10.89 -13.18 -2.61
N ALA A 169 11.22 -12.14 -3.39
CA ALA A 169 11.88 -12.29 -4.68
C ALA A 169 13.35 -12.76 -4.57
N TYR A 170 14.03 -12.36 -3.50
CA TYR A 170 15.46 -12.65 -3.29
C TYR A 170 15.69 -13.91 -2.46
N ASP A 171 15.06 -14.01 -1.30
CA ASP A 171 15.37 -15.05 -0.29
C ASP A 171 14.45 -16.27 -0.37
N LYS A 172 13.29 -16.16 -1.04
CA LYS A 172 12.32 -17.24 -1.23
C LYS A 172 11.88 -17.91 0.08
N LEU A 173 11.80 -17.13 1.16
CA LEU A 173 11.40 -17.61 2.49
C LEU A 173 9.91 -18.00 2.48
N PRO A 174 9.54 -19.22 2.91
CA PRO A 174 8.14 -19.68 2.92
C PRO A 174 7.19 -18.77 3.70
N ASP A 175 7.64 -18.24 4.84
CA ASP A 175 6.81 -17.44 5.77
C ASP A 175 7.15 -15.94 5.70
N VAL A 176 7.60 -15.45 4.55
CA VAL A 176 8.08 -14.07 4.39
C VAL A 176 7.04 -13.00 4.77
N GLU A 177 5.76 -13.28 4.56
CA GLU A 177 4.68 -12.36 4.96
C GLU A 177 4.48 -12.29 6.47
N MET A 178 4.95 -13.27 7.24
CA MET A 178 4.86 -13.23 8.71
C MET A 178 5.98 -12.40 9.35
N ILE A 179 6.91 -11.88 8.55
CA ILE A 179 8.07 -11.14 9.05
C ILE A 179 7.70 -9.66 9.15
N GLU A 180 7.73 -9.15 10.39
CA GLU A 180 7.57 -7.73 10.66
C GLU A 180 8.81 -6.93 10.26
N ASP A 181 8.57 -5.73 9.73
CA ASP A 181 9.60 -4.80 9.25
C ASP A 181 10.67 -5.51 8.40
N PRO A 182 10.34 -6.06 7.21
CA PRO A 182 11.28 -6.78 6.36
C PRO A 182 12.51 -5.94 5.99
N TRP A 183 12.37 -4.62 5.94
CA TRP A 183 13.49 -3.73 5.70
C TRP A 183 14.54 -3.86 6.80
N MET A 184 14.16 -3.75 8.08
CA MET A 184 15.11 -3.85 9.19
C MET A 184 15.49 -5.31 9.50
N SER A 185 14.56 -6.23 9.38
CA SER A 185 14.72 -7.63 9.80
C SER A 185 15.40 -8.51 8.74
N ILE A 186 15.43 -8.10 7.46
CA ILE A 186 16.04 -8.89 6.38
C ILE A 186 16.98 -8.02 5.55
N ILE A 187 16.43 -7.03 4.86
CA ILE A 187 17.11 -6.34 3.75
C ILE A 187 18.29 -5.52 4.25
N SER A 188 18.13 -4.80 5.35
CA SER A 188 19.12 -3.83 5.81
C SER A 188 20.05 -4.36 6.89
N LYS A 189 20.01 -5.65 7.24
CA LYS A 189 20.89 -6.24 8.28
C LYS A 189 22.39 -6.04 8.01
N GLY A 190 22.79 -5.97 6.75
CA GLY A 190 24.18 -5.81 6.33
C GLY A 190 24.45 -4.55 5.53
N LYS A 191 25.73 -4.32 5.19
CA LYS A 191 26.15 -3.23 4.28
C LYS A 191 25.72 -3.46 2.82
N ALA A 192 25.28 -4.67 2.50
CA ALA A 192 24.74 -5.04 1.21
C ALA A 192 23.70 -6.16 1.36
N TYR A 193 22.76 -6.20 0.43
CA TYR A 193 21.73 -7.22 0.31
C TYR A 193 21.74 -7.73 -1.13
N HIS A 194 22.13 -9.00 -1.31
CA HIS A 194 22.29 -9.63 -2.64
C HIS A 194 23.06 -8.78 -3.66
N GLY A 195 24.16 -8.16 -3.23
CA GLY A 195 25.01 -7.31 -4.08
C GLY A 195 24.57 -5.84 -4.18
N VAL A 196 23.39 -5.48 -3.69
CA VAL A 196 22.93 -4.09 -3.61
C VAL A 196 23.44 -3.46 -2.32
N ARG A 197 24.19 -2.36 -2.43
CA ARG A 197 24.74 -1.64 -1.26
C ARG A 197 23.63 -0.96 -0.45
N ILE A 198 23.61 -1.18 0.86
CA ILE A 198 22.70 -0.58 1.83
C ILE A 198 23.48 0.39 2.74
N PRO A 199 23.41 1.71 2.50
CA PRO A 199 24.13 2.70 3.30
C PRO A 199 23.38 2.99 4.62
N GLY A 200 23.86 2.40 5.71
CA GLY A 200 23.45 2.76 7.07
C GLY A 200 21.97 2.53 7.35
N HIS A 201 21.44 1.38 6.94
CA HIS A 201 20.04 1.00 7.10
C HIS A 201 19.02 1.92 6.43
N LYS A 202 19.45 2.86 5.57
CA LYS A 202 18.53 3.83 4.96
C LYS A 202 17.84 3.24 3.73
N LYS A 203 16.51 3.23 3.76
CA LYS A 203 15.65 3.00 2.60
C LYS A 203 15.73 4.21 1.65
N GLY A 204 15.66 3.97 0.35
CA GLY A 204 15.72 5.06 -0.62
C GLY A 204 15.54 4.64 -2.07
N LEU A 205 15.10 5.59 -2.90
CA LEU A 205 14.70 5.34 -4.29
C LEU A 205 15.80 4.72 -5.15
N ARG A 206 17.06 5.14 -4.96
CA ARG A 206 18.21 4.59 -5.70
C ARG A 206 18.42 3.09 -5.41
N ILE A 207 18.15 2.67 -4.19
CA ILE A 207 18.28 1.26 -3.79
C ILE A 207 17.12 0.48 -4.39
N TYR A 208 15.90 0.98 -4.21
CA TYR A 208 14.69 0.33 -4.70
C TYR A 208 14.68 0.12 -6.22
N ARG A 209 15.17 1.09 -7.01
CA ARG A 209 15.34 0.94 -8.46
C ARG A 209 16.19 -0.29 -8.85
N GLN A 210 17.13 -0.70 -8.01
CA GLN A 210 17.94 -1.91 -8.24
C GLN A 210 17.18 -3.20 -7.89
N PHE A 211 16.20 -3.14 -7.00
CA PHE A 211 15.37 -4.29 -6.63
C PHE A 211 14.26 -4.59 -7.64
N VAL A 212 13.72 -3.56 -8.31
CA VAL A 212 12.59 -3.71 -9.25
C VAL A 212 12.79 -4.87 -10.21
N LYS A 213 13.93 -4.92 -10.91
CA LYS A 213 14.19 -5.97 -11.90
C LYS A 213 14.08 -7.37 -11.30
N GLN A 214 14.68 -7.60 -10.12
CA GLN A 214 14.63 -8.92 -9.48
C GLN A 214 13.21 -9.30 -9.07
N VAL A 215 12.44 -8.34 -8.53
CA VAL A 215 11.04 -8.57 -8.13
C VAL A 215 10.20 -8.91 -9.35
N CYS A 216 10.33 -8.17 -10.44
CA CYS A 216 9.66 -8.41 -11.71
C CYS A 216 10.03 -9.80 -12.29
N ASP A 217 11.33 -10.12 -12.38
CA ASP A 217 11.81 -11.40 -12.94
C ASP A 217 11.33 -12.61 -12.10
N ASN A 218 11.05 -12.42 -10.81
CA ASN A 218 10.63 -13.47 -9.89
C ASN A 218 9.17 -13.33 -9.44
N TRP A 219 8.35 -12.56 -10.15
CA TRP A 219 6.99 -12.25 -9.72
C TRP A 219 6.12 -13.48 -9.45
N GLU A 220 6.27 -14.54 -10.25
CA GLU A 220 5.59 -15.83 -10.00
C GLU A 220 5.98 -16.47 -8.66
N ASN A 221 7.24 -16.36 -8.24
CA ASN A 221 7.66 -16.80 -6.92
C ASN A 221 7.10 -15.90 -5.82
N VAL A 222 7.07 -14.58 -6.04
CA VAL A 222 6.50 -13.63 -5.08
C VAL A 222 5.03 -13.96 -4.83
N LYS A 223 4.21 -14.18 -5.86
CA LYS A 223 2.80 -14.58 -5.71
C LYS A 223 2.58 -15.92 -5.03
N ARG A 224 3.53 -16.85 -5.18
CA ARG A 224 3.48 -18.16 -4.53
C ARG A 224 3.71 -18.04 -3.02
N LEU A 225 4.57 -17.10 -2.62
CA LEU A 225 4.96 -16.88 -1.23
C LEU A 225 4.09 -15.84 -0.52
N CYS A 226 3.52 -14.90 -1.27
CA CYS A 226 2.79 -13.76 -0.73
C CYS A 226 1.35 -13.72 -1.26
N ILE A 227 0.39 -13.90 -0.37
CA ILE A 227 -1.05 -13.77 -0.65
C ILE A 227 -1.35 -12.34 -1.10
N SER A 228 -0.74 -11.33 -0.46
CA SER A 228 -0.90 -9.92 -0.84
C SER A 228 -0.52 -9.65 -2.30
N ALA A 229 0.59 -10.22 -2.78
CA ALA A 229 1.04 -10.08 -4.17
C ALA A 229 0.09 -10.78 -5.15
N ARG A 230 -0.42 -11.96 -4.79
CA ARG A 230 -1.41 -12.68 -5.61
C ARG A 230 -2.72 -11.90 -5.72
N GLN A 231 -3.19 -11.30 -4.63
CA GLN A 231 -4.38 -10.46 -4.63
C GLN A 231 -4.20 -9.20 -5.47
N PHE A 232 -3.03 -8.56 -5.37
CA PHE A 232 -2.69 -7.43 -6.21
C PHE A 232 -2.78 -7.77 -7.71
N GLU A 233 -2.16 -8.87 -8.15
CA GLU A 233 -2.24 -9.28 -9.55
C GLU A 233 -3.69 -9.53 -10.01
N ASN A 234 -4.47 -10.22 -9.17
CA ASN A 234 -5.88 -10.47 -9.49
C ASN A 234 -6.67 -9.17 -9.67
N GLN A 235 -6.45 -8.17 -8.80
CA GLN A 235 -7.13 -6.88 -8.93
C GLN A 235 -6.70 -6.12 -10.19
N VAL A 236 -5.41 -6.06 -10.51
CA VAL A 236 -4.94 -5.43 -11.76
C VAL A 236 -5.57 -6.10 -12.98
N ARG A 237 -5.66 -7.43 -12.99
CA ARG A 237 -6.30 -8.18 -14.08
C ARG A 237 -7.82 -7.91 -14.17
N LEU A 238 -8.50 -7.74 -13.04
CA LEU A 238 -9.93 -7.39 -13.00
C LEU A 238 -10.17 -5.98 -13.56
N CYS A 239 -9.38 -4.99 -13.14
CA CYS A 239 -9.42 -3.64 -13.71
C CYS A 239 -9.12 -3.67 -15.21
N LYS A 240 -8.25 -4.57 -15.68
CA LYS A 240 -7.97 -4.73 -17.11
C LYS A 240 -9.16 -5.21 -17.94
N GLN A 241 -10.01 -6.07 -17.38
CA GLN A 241 -11.12 -6.69 -18.12
C GLN A 241 -12.34 -5.78 -18.26
N ARG A 242 -12.47 -4.74 -17.43
CA ARG A 242 -13.61 -3.79 -17.45
C ARG A 242 -13.56 -2.78 -18.61
N ASP A 243 -12.47 -2.76 -19.39
CA ASP A 243 -12.28 -1.89 -20.56
C ASP A 243 -12.71 -2.54 -21.90
N ILE A 244 -13.38 -3.70 -21.86
CA ILE A 244 -13.95 -4.41 -23.04
C ILE A 244 -15.48 -4.39 -22.92
#